data_AF-A0A971JKV0-F1
#
_entry.id   AF-A0A971JKV0-F1
#
_cell.length_a   1.000
_cell.length_b   1.000
_cell.length_c   1.000
_cell.angle_alpha   90.00
_cell.angle_beta   90.00
_cell.angle_gamma   90.00
#
_symmetry.space_group_name_H-M   'P 1'
#
loop_
_entity.id
_entity.type
_entity.pdbx_description
1 polymer ?
#
loop_
_entity_poly.entity_id
_entity_poly.type
_entity_poly.pdbx_seq_one_letter_code
_entity_poly.pdbx_strand_id
1 'polypeptide(L)'
;MTYADSRIFSRGLRCFLAVAAVVAAGGGGAEAAAAPPQDAAAIQSGIAGFVAVVETSSPAKRLDYRELTVALFLRAHGRAPSPVEFFMIRETAEAFSATPEEVLSLVLREDQPGPTWDQCRRFLQRSGEKEFQPSSDAAAVAAALAATPLEELFAEMDALDGAKSGAAPAVPVAPQTTPADPADYPTYFGYFHDHSELSLDAEGDPYQAYRTARDLAELDFYSLADHAEYLILWPWDDKWDTLRDAANAAYQPHQFAALWGFEWSNPLLGHITVVNSDGFINAVSTYGLGSFYRWISRQADSFALFNHPGDFDHTGREFRRFRLSPAGVPNLVGMELWNRSYGFDQYYYAGSWESDTPFFDLALQKGWRISPGGGQDNHSRAWGLRNDFRMGVQARELTRDGIAEACLARRFYSTEDKNLLLDFRSSGHPMGSRLKGLPRVFTVSLGDRGGDGFERVRLFRNGELAQDAAVSGNAVDVVFEDPDGAGNDYYYVIVTQTDDGDRNGRNDEAVSAPIWFEDGPEDEPRTPACGTLSANAAARGGWGSLAVCVTALVLLVWLRRRPLPGFMR
;
A
#
# COMPACT_ATOMS: atom_id res chain seq x y z
N MET A 1 3.30 1.82 -42.11
CA MET A 1 2.17 2.78 -42.07
C MET A 1 2.07 3.26 -40.65
N THR A 2 2.40 4.52 -40.43
CA THR A 2 2.53 5.20 -39.14
C THR A 2 1.15 5.55 -38.58
N TYR A 3 0.88 5.16 -37.34
CA TYR A 3 -0.25 5.65 -36.54
C TYR A 3 0.26 6.79 -35.66
N ALA A 4 -0.11 8.00 -36.02
CA ALA A 4 0.03 9.21 -35.23
C ALA A 4 -1.31 9.97 -35.32
N ASP A 5 -1.58 10.76 -34.29
CA ASP A 5 -2.73 11.67 -34.11
C ASP A 5 -4.07 11.09 -33.70
N SER A 6 -4.32 11.11 -32.39
CA SER A 6 -5.61 11.50 -31.78
C SER A 6 -5.47 11.68 -30.27
N ARG A 7 -4.72 12.70 -29.82
CA ARG A 7 -4.69 13.14 -28.40
C ARG A 7 -4.80 14.64 -28.22
N ILE A 8 -5.36 15.35 -29.20
CA ILE A 8 -5.60 16.80 -29.10
C ILE A 8 -7.02 17.04 -29.58
N PHE A 9 -7.82 17.73 -28.77
CA PHE A 9 -9.26 18.04 -28.89
C PHE A 9 -10.25 17.06 -28.24
N SER A 10 -10.40 17.16 -26.92
CA SER A 10 -11.73 17.28 -26.26
C SER A 10 -11.58 17.52 -24.74
N ARG A 11 -11.02 18.67 -24.35
CA ARG A 11 -11.19 19.22 -22.99
C ARG A 11 -11.57 20.68 -23.12
N GLY A 12 -12.87 20.93 -23.17
CA GLY A 12 -13.45 22.26 -23.21
C GLY A 12 -14.93 22.15 -22.90
N LEU A 13 -15.35 22.84 -21.83
CA LEU A 13 -16.72 23.06 -21.35
C LEU A 13 -17.28 21.99 -20.38
N ARG A 14 -16.96 22.12 -19.08
CA ARG A 14 -17.83 21.65 -17.99
C ARG A 14 -18.68 22.84 -17.52
N CYS A 15 -19.97 22.79 -17.82
CA CYS A 15 -20.97 23.75 -17.33
C CYS A 15 -21.59 23.25 -16.02
N PHE A 16 -21.82 24.21 -15.13
CA PHE A 16 -22.53 24.14 -13.85
C PHE A 16 -23.78 23.24 -13.83
N LEU A 17 -23.92 22.43 -12.79
CA LEU A 17 -25.21 22.10 -12.21
C LEU A 17 -25.08 21.98 -10.69
N ALA A 18 -25.71 22.92 -10.00
CA ALA A 18 -25.89 22.90 -8.56
C ALA A 18 -26.95 21.85 -8.19
N VAL A 19 -26.66 21.03 -7.19
CA VAL A 19 -27.68 20.23 -6.49
C VAL A 19 -27.60 20.58 -5.00
N ALA A 20 -28.68 21.12 -4.47
CA ALA A 20 -28.84 21.39 -3.06
C ALA A 20 -29.51 20.19 -2.35
N ALA A 21 -28.83 19.75 -1.29
CA ALA A 21 -29.30 19.18 -0.02
C ALA A 21 -30.38 18.08 0.01
N VAL A 22 -29.96 16.92 0.54
CA VAL A 22 -30.71 16.21 1.60
C VAL A 22 -29.70 15.81 2.69
N VAL A 23 -29.88 16.36 3.89
CA VAL A 23 -29.16 15.96 5.11
C VAL A 23 -30.01 14.93 5.85
N ALA A 24 -29.41 13.79 6.20
CA ALA A 24 -29.89 12.95 7.30
C ALA A 24 -28.71 12.30 8.04
N ALA A 25 -28.65 12.66 9.32
CA ALA A 25 -27.76 12.29 10.42
C ALA A 25 -27.02 10.93 10.38
N GLY A 26 -25.70 11.02 10.58
CA GLY A 26 -24.83 10.01 11.19
C GLY A 26 -23.63 10.75 11.76
N GLY A 27 -23.44 10.72 13.08
CA GLY A 27 -22.45 11.53 13.78
C GLY A 27 -21.03 11.01 13.59
N GLY A 28 -20.19 11.84 13.00
CA GLY A 28 -18.73 11.72 12.94
C GLY A 28 -18.21 13.05 12.41
N GLY A 29 -17.37 13.75 13.18
CA GLY A 29 -16.96 15.12 12.90
C GLY A 29 -15.99 15.20 11.72
N ALA A 30 -16.51 15.14 10.49
CA ALA A 30 -15.81 15.64 9.32
C ALA A 30 -15.94 17.17 9.30
N GLU A 31 -14.82 17.90 9.36
CA GLU A 31 -14.81 19.30 8.95
C GLU A 31 -15.28 19.33 7.49
N ALA A 32 -16.51 19.81 7.25
CA ALA A 32 -16.98 20.04 5.89
C ALA A 32 -15.96 20.92 5.16
N ALA A 33 -15.55 20.51 3.94
CA ALA A 33 -14.65 21.30 3.12
C ALA A 33 -15.10 22.77 3.13
N ALA A 34 -14.21 23.67 3.54
CA ALA A 34 -14.56 25.07 3.67
C ALA A 34 -15.07 25.59 2.32
N ALA A 35 -16.25 26.23 2.32
CA ALA A 35 -16.85 26.75 1.11
C ALA A 35 -15.81 27.59 0.33
N PRO A 36 -15.71 27.43 -1.01
CA PRO A 36 -14.72 28.17 -1.80
C PRO A 36 -14.80 29.67 -1.53
N PRO A 37 -13.66 30.37 -1.45
CA PRO A 37 -13.65 31.81 -1.20
C PRO A 37 -14.28 32.56 -2.39
N GLN A 38 -14.72 33.81 -2.16
CA GLN A 38 -15.38 34.63 -3.18
C GLN A 38 -14.50 34.85 -4.44
N ASP A 39 -13.18 34.80 -4.29
CA ASP A 39 -12.21 34.96 -5.37
C ASP A 39 -11.70 33.62 -5.96
N ALA A 40 -12.34 32.49 -5.63
CA ALA A 40 -11.95 31.16 -6.09
C ALA A 40 -11.75 31.06 -7.62
N ALA A 41 -12.72 31.58 -8.39
CA ALA A 41 -12.64 31.56 -9.85
C ALA A 41 -11.46 32.38 -10.40
N ALA A 42 -11.13 33.50 -9.75
CA ALA A 42 -9.98 34.33 -10.13
C ALA A 42 -8.65 33.62 -9.82
N ILE A 43 -8.58 32.93 -8.67
CA ILE A 43 -7.41 32.12 -8.29
C ILE A 43 -7.19 30.99 -9.29
N GLN A 44 -8.24 30.19 -9.58
CA GLN A 44 -8.16 29.10 -10.56
C GLN A 44 -7.70 29.59 -11.93
N SER A 45 -8.32 30.66 -12.44
CA SER A 45 -7.96 31.24 -13.72
C SER A 45 -6.51 31.77 -13.73
N GLY A 46 -6.05 32.35 -12.62
CA GLY A 46 -4.67 32.83 -12.49
C GLY A 46 -3.66 31.70 -12.49
N ILE A 47 -3.93 30.60 -11.76
CA ILE A 47 -3.09 29.41 -11.74
C ILE A 47 -3.03 28.78 -13.12
N ALA A 48 -4.17 28.58 -13.78
CA ALA A 48 -4.22 28.06 -15.14
C ALA A 48 -3.45 28.95 -16.14
N GLY A 49 -3.53 30.28 -15.98
CA GLY A 49 -2.73 31.22 -16.77
C GLY A 49 -1.22 31.05 -16.56
N PHE A 50 -0.77 30.88 -15.30
CA PHE A 50 0.64 30.61 -15.00
C PHE A 50 1.11 29.27 -15.57
N VAL A 51 0.31 28.21 -15.38
CA VAL A 51 0.59 26.87 -15.92
C VAL A 51 0.75 26.92 -17.44
N ALA A 52 -0.16 27.58 -18.14
CA ALA A 52 -0.06 27.75 -19.59
C ALA A 52 1.24 28.46 -20.01
N VAL A 53 1.72 29.45 -19.22
CA VAL A 53 3.03 30.08 -19.46
C VAL A 53 4.18 29.10 -19.26
N VAL A 54 4.15 28.29 -18.19
CA VAL A 54 5.16 27.24 -17.95
C VAL A 54 5.17 26.27 -19.12
N GLU A 55 4.04 25.67 -19.46
CA GLU A 55 3.91 24.66 -20.50
C GLU A 55 4.26 25.18 -21.90
N THR A 56 3.98 26.45 -22.22
CA THR A 56 4.33 27.04 -23.51
C THR A 56 5.77 27.54 -23.57
N SER A 57 6.44 27.70 -22.42
CA SER A 57 7.83 28.12 -22.38
C SER A 57 8.76 27.01 -22.91
N SER A 58 9.57 27.34 -23.92
CA SER A 58 10.59 26.42 -24.44
C SER A 58 11.61 25.94 -23.39
N PRO A 59 11.95 26.73 -22.34
CA PRO A 59 12.76 26.26 -21.22
C PRO A 59 12.08 25.18 -20.36
N ALA A 60 10.82 25.34 -19.94
CA ALA A 60 10.17 24.35 -19.07
C ALA A 60 10.00 22.98 -19.76
N LYS A 61 9.71 22.96 -21.07
CA LYS A 61 9.63 21.72 -21.87
C LYS A 61 10.94 20.92 -21.92
N ARG A 62 12.06 21.50 -21.48
CA ARG A 62 13.38 20.85 -21.44
C ARG A 62 13.82 20.46 -20.03
N LEU A 63 13.13 20.96 -19.00
CA LEU A 63 13.47 20.63 -17.62
C LEU A 63 13.02 19.20 -17.34
N ASP A 64 13.87 18.43 -16.68
CA ASP A 64 13.43 17.21 -16.01
C ASP A 64 12.73 17.54 -14.69
N TYR A 65 12.18 16.53 -14.01
CA TYR A 65 11.50 16.72 -12.73
C TYR A 65 12.39 17.34 -11.64
N ARG A 66 13.71 17.13 -11.70
CA ARG A 66 14.66 17.69 -10.73
C ARG A 66 14.74 19.20 -10.89
N GLU A 67 15.02 19.66 -12.11
CA GLU A 67 15.16 21.08 -12.41
C GLU A 67 13.81 21.81 -12.28
N LEU A 68 12.72 21.18 -12.72
CA LEU A 68 11.37 21.73 -12.62
C LEU A 68 10.96 21.94 -11.16
N THR A 69 11.15 20.94 -10.31
CA THR A 69 10.85 21.02 -8.87
C THR A 69 11.59 22.20 -8.24
N VAL A 70 12.90 22.31 -8.45
CA VAL A 70 13.70 23.40 -7.88
C VAL A 70 13.27 24.76 -8.42
N ALA A 71 13.03 24.88 -9.73
CA ALA A 71 12.63 26.14 -10.35
C ALA A 71 11.27 26.63 -9.81
N LEU A 72 10.29 25.73 -9.69
CA LEU A 72 8.98 26.05 -9.13
C LEU A 72 9.07 26.38 -7.64
N PHE A 73 9.90 25.67 -6.88
CA PHE A 73 10.08 25.93 -5.45
C PHE A 73 10.72 27.30 -5.18
N LEU A 74 11.79 27.64 -5.93
CA LEU A 74 12.41 28.98 -5.88
C LEU A 74 11.40 30.07 -6.22
N ARG A 75 10.55 29.83 -7.22
CA ARG A 75 9.52 30.78 -7.62
C ARG A 75 8.42 30.92 -6.58
N ALA A 76 7.94 29.80 -6.04
CA ALA A 76 6.83 29.77 -5.10
C ALA A 76 7.23 30.33 -3.73
N HIS A 77 8.41 29.97 -3.25
CA HIS A 77 8.80 30.15 -1.84
C HIS A 77 10.01 31.08 -1.66
N GLY A 78 10.71 31.46 -2.73
CA GLY A 78 11.91 32.30 -2.65
C GLY A 78 13.13 31.60 -2.05
N ARG A 79 13.08 30.27 -1.88
CA ARG A 79 14.17 29.42 -1.37
C ARG A 79 14.26 28.12 -2.16
N ALA A 80 15.36 27.39 -2.04
CA ALA A 80 15.43 26.01 -2.52
C ALA A 80 14.63 25.06 -1.59
N PRO A 81 14.15 23.91 -2.09
CA PRO A 81 13.60 22.86 -1.24
C PRO A 81 14.69 22.25 -0.34
N SER A 82 14.29 21.67 0.79
CA SER A 82 15.16 20.77 1.55
C SER A 82 15.41 19.46 0.76
N PRO A 83 16.43 18.65 1.11
CA PRO A 83 16.64 17.35 0.48
C PRO A 83 15.41 16.44 0.52
N VAL A 84 14.69 16.36 1.65
CA VAL A 84 13.45 15.57 1.75
C VAL A 84 12.31 16.15 0.91
N GLU A 85 12.09 17.47 0.94
CA GLU A 85 11.07 18.12 0.10
C GLU A 85 11.34 17.85 -1.39
N PHE A 86 12.59 18.02 -1.82
CA PHE A 86 13.02 17.77 -3.19
C PHE A 86 12.82 16.31 -3.60
N PHE A 87 13.29 15.39 -2.76
CA PHE A 87 13.22 13.96 -3.05
C PHE A 87 11.76 13.50 -3.16
N MET A 88 10.93 13.79 -2.17
CA MET A 88 9.54 13.33 -2.16
C MET A 88 8.74 13.89 -3.33
N ILE A 89 8.86 15.20 -3.62
CA ILE A 89 8.15 15.79 -4.76
C ILE A 89 8.65 15.22 -6.09
N ARG A 90 9.97 15.05 -6.25
CA ARG A 90 10.56 14.46 -7.47
C ARG A 90 10.08 13.04 -7.68
N GLU A 91 10.23 12.16 -6.69
CA GLU A 91 9.86 10.75 -6.82
C GLU A 91 8.37 10.59 -7.07
N THR A 92 7.53 11.33 -6.35
CA THR A 92 6.09 11.37 -6.61
C THR A 92 5.82 11.83 -8.04
N ALA A 93 6.45 12.92 -8.50
CA ALA A 93 6.24 13.40 -9.87
C ALA A 93 6.73 12.41 -10.95
N GLU A 94 7.85 11.74 -10.72
CA GLU A 94 8.42 10.74 -11.63
C GLU A 94 7.57 9.47 -11.68
N ALA A 95 7.23 8.88 -10.53
CA ALA A 95 6.40 7.68 -10.42
C ALA A 95 5.05 7.86 -11.15
N PHE A 96 4.51 9.06 -11.06
CA PHE A 96 3.19 9.42 -11.56
C PHE A 96 3.17 10.09 -12.93
N SER A 97 4.34 10.27 -13.57
CA SER A 97 4.47 11.02 -14.82
C SER A 97 3.75 12.38 -14.77
N ALA A 98 3.90 13.07 -13.65
CA ALA A 98 3.12 14.26 -13.33
C ALA A 98 3.32 15.39 -14.34
N THR A 99 2.28 16.16 -14.62
CA THR A 99 2.35 17.36 -15.45
C THR A 99 3.03 18.52 -14.69
N PRO A 100 3.54 19.57 -15.37
CA PRO A 100 4.06 20.74 -14.68
C PRO A 100 3.03 21.43 -13.76
N GLU A 101 1.74 21.32 -14.09
CA GLU A 101 0.64 21.76 -13.24
C GLU A 101 0.60 21.00 -11.91
N GLU A 102 0.67 19.68 -11.97
CA GLU A 102 0.64 18.81 -10.78
C GLU A 102 1.89 19.00 -9.93
N VAL A 103 3.07 19.13 -10.54
CA VAL A 103 4.30 19.47 -9.80
C VAL A 103 4.16 20.81 -9.08
N LEU A 104 3.56 21.82 -9.71
CA LEU A 104 3.29 23.10 -9.05
C LEU A 104 2.34 22.93 -7.85
N SER A 105 1.29 22.12 -7.99
CA SER A 105 0.35 21.79 -6.91
C SER A 105 1.08 21.19 -5.69
N LEU A 106 1.94 20.19 -5.93
CA LEU A 106 2.78 19.56 -4.89
C LEU A 106 3.76 20.53 -4.24
N VAL A 107 4.30 21.49 -5.00
CA VAL A 107 5.22 22.52 -4.49
C VAL A 107 4.49 23.55 -3.62
N LEU A 108 3.25 23.94 -3.96
CA LEU A 108 2.55 25.04 -3.29
C LEU A 108 2.03 24.73 -1.89
N ARG A 109 1.91 23.44 -1.52
CA ARG A 109 1.34 22.99 -0.24
C ARG A 109 2.05 23.51 1.01
N GLU A 110 3.33 23.91 0.91
CA GLU A 110 4.18 24.22 2.07
C GLU A 110 4.13 23.08 3.12
N ASP A 111 3.69 23.34 4.35
CA ASP A 111 3.54 22.37 5.43
C ASP A 111 2.15 21.70 5.51
N GLN A 112 1.23 22.11 4.65
CA GLN A 112 -0.14 21.57 4.58
C GLN A 112 -0.17 20.23 3.82
N PRO A 113 -1.20 19.39 4.04
CA PRO A 113 -1.37 18.14 3.30
C PRO A 113 -1.45 18.33 1.79
N GLY A 114 -2.05 19.43 1.33
CA GLY A 114 -2.14 19.88 -0.06
C GLY A 114 -2.18 21.42 -0.14
N PRO A 115 -2.13 22.02 -1.35
CA PRO A 115 -2.21 23.47 -1.51
C PRO A 115 -3.56 24.02 -1.06
N THR A 116 -3.51 25.17 -0.38
CA THR A 116 -4.68 25.92 0.07
C THR A 116 -5.00 27.08 -0.87
N TRP A 117 -6.24 27.57 -0.85
CA TRP A 117 -6.64 28.79 -1.57
C TRP A 117 -5.72 29.98 -1.25
N ASP A 118 -5.33 30.14 0.01
CA ASP A 118 -4.45 31.21 0.45
C ASP A 118 -3.04 31.08 -0.11
N GLN A 119 -2.49 29.87 -0.18
CA GLN A 119 -1.19 29.61 -0.81
C GLN A 119 -1.22 29.91 -2.30
N CYS A 120 -2.26 29.47 -3.02
CA CYS A 120 -2.45 29.79 -4.43
C CYS A 120 -2.56 31.31 -4.65
N ARG A 121 -3.30 32.02 -3.79
CA ARG A 121 -3.42 33.49 -3.86
C ARG A 121 -2.07 34.18 -3.63
N ARG A 122 -1.33 33.79 -2.58
CA ARG A 122 0.01 34.35 -2.29
C ARG A 122 0.98 34.09 -3.45
N PHE A 123 0.92 32.90 -4.03
CA PHE A 123 1.72 32.55 -5.18
C PHE A 123 1.46 33.49 -6.37
N LEU A 124 0.20 33.70 -6.73
CA LEU A 124 -0.17 34.60 -7.84
C LEU A 124 0.25 36.04 -7.58
N GLN A 125 0.09 36.53 -6.34
CA GLN A 125 0.53 37.87 -5.94
C GLN A 125 2.05 38.07 -6.07
N ARG A 126 2.85 37.04 -5.78
CA ARG A 126 4.32 37.08 -5.90
C ARG A 126 4.82 36.86 -7.33
N SER A 127 4.25 35.88 -8.00
CA SER A 127 4.71 35.46 -9.33
C SER A 127 4.30 36.43 -10.42
N GLY A 128 3.14 37.09 -10.30
CA GLY A 128 2.53 37.83 -11.40
C GLY A 128 2.23 36.94 -12.62
N GLU A 129 1.55 37.50 -13.62
CA GLU A 129 1.18 36.78 -14.85
C GLU A 129 2.30 36.77 -15.92
N LYS A 130 3.51 37.21 -15.60
CA LYS A 130 4.52 37.53 -16.62
C LYS A 130 5.77 36.66 -16.49
N GLU A 131 5.87 35.75 -17.47
CA GLU A 131 7.00 34.90 -17.84
C GLU A 131 7.53 33.94 -16.76
N PHE A 132 7.53 32.64 -17.09
CA PHE A 132 8.31 31.63 -16.38
C PHE A 132 9.73 31.59 -16.97
N GLN A 133 10.72 31.94 -16.16
CA GLN A 133 12.14 31.78 -16.48
C GLN A 133 12.76 30.93 -15.37
N PRO A 134 13.31 29.74 -15.68
CA PRO A 134 14.05 28.96 -14.70
C PRO A 134 15.21 29.79 -14.15
N SER A 135 15.43 29.75 -12.83
CA SER A 135 16.61 30.37 -12.23
C SER A 135 17.87 29.81 -12.90
N SER A 136 18.88 30.66 -13.15
CA SER A 136 20.18 30.21 -13.69
C SER A 136 20.82 29.12 -12.82
N ASP A 137 20.47 29.09 -11.54
CA ASP A 137 21.07 28.21 -10.55
C ASP A 137 20.24 26.94 -10.31
N ALA A 138 19.04 26.83 -10.90
CA ALA A 138 18.12 25.72 -10.64
C ALA A 138 18.75 24.35 -10.97
N ALA A 139 19.48 24.26 -12.09
CA ALA A 139 20.19 23.04 -12.50
C ALA A 139 21.29 22.64 -11.51
N ALA A 140 22.08 23.62 -11.04
CA ALA A 140 23.16 23.37 -10.09
C ALA A 140 22.62 22.94 -8.71
N VAL A 141 21.55 23.59 -8.25
CA VAL A 141 20.87 23.24 -7.00
C VAL A 141 20.22 21.86 -7.09
N ALA A 142 19.54 21.56 -8.20
CA ALA A 142 18.95 20.25 -8.45
C ALA A 142 20.01 19.14 -8.46
N ALA A 143 21.16 19.38 -9.10
CA ALA A 143 22.28 18.44 -9.10
C ALA A 143 22.86 18.22 -7.69
N ALA A 144 22.99 19.27 -6.88
CA ALA A 144 23.46 19.16 -5.51
C ALA A 144 22.47 18.38 -4.63
N LEU A 145 21.17 18.68 -4.72
CA LEU A 145 20.12 17.98 -3.97
C LEU A 145 19.99 16.51 -4.39
N ALA A 146 20.08 16.21 -5.69
CA ALA A 146 20.06 14.85 -6.19
C ALA A 146 21.29 14.02 -5.75
N ALA A 147 22.38 14.67 -5.36
CA ALA A 147 23.57 14.03 -4.83
C ALA A 147 23.53 13.84 -3.30
N THR A 148 22.43 14.20 -2.62
CA THR A 148 22.27 14.01 -1.18
C THR A 148 22.38 12.52 -0.83
N PRO A 149 23.27 12.12 0.09
CA PRO A 149 23.36 10.74 0.53
C PRO A 149 22.05 10.26 1.18
N LEU A 150 21.66 9.01 0.90
CA LEU A 150 20.44 8.42 1.48
C LEU A 150 20.40 8.49 3.01
N GLU A 151 21.54 8.34 3.68
CA GLU A 151 21.58 8.41 5.15
C GLU A 151 21.32 9.82 5.69
N GLU A 152 21.69 10.86 4.94
CA GLU A 152 21.35 12.24 5.28
C GLU A 152 19.86 12.51 5.05
N LEU A 153 19.32 12.03 3.92
CA LEU A 153 17.88 12.09 3.62
C LEU A 153 17.06 11.42 4.73
N PHE A 154 17.45 10.22 5.15
CA PHE A 154 16.76 9.49 6.20
C PHE A 154 16.93 10.12 7.58
N ALA A 155 18.09 10.70 7.89
CA ALA A 155 18.27 11.44 9.13
C ALA A 155 17.37 12.69 9.19
N GLU A 156 17.20 13.40 8.08
CA GLU A 156 16.26 14.51 7.97
C GLU A 156 14.81 14.03 8.11
N MET A 157 14.43 12.92 7.45
CA MET A 157 13.11 12.32 7.60
C MET A 157 12.80 11.97 9.06
N ASP A 158 13.75 11.35 9.76
CA ASP A 158 13.60 10.95 11.17
C ASP A 158 13.49 12.17 12.10
N ALA A 159 14.27 13.22 11.84
CA ALA A 159 14.21 14.46 12.61
C ALA A 159 12.84 15.14 12.46
N LEU A 160 12.31 15.19 11.23
CA LEU A 160 11.00 15.79 10.95
C LEU A 160 9.85 14.93 11.50
N ASP A 161 9.98 13.60 11.43
CA ASP A 161 9.04 12.67 12.06
C ASP A 161 8.98 12.87 13.58
N GLY A 162 10.13 13.10 14.22
CA GLY A 162 10.21 13.44 15.65
C GLY A 162 9.62 14.82 15.98
N ALA A 163 9.88 15.85 15.17
CA ALA A 163 9.47 17.23 15.45
C ALA A 163 7.95 17.45 15.35
N LYS A 164 7.25 16.78 14.43
CA LYS A 164 5.79 16.89 14.26
C LYS A 164 4.98 16.26 15.41
N SER A 165 5.64 15.67 16.42
CA SER A 165 4.99 15.01 17.57
C SER A 165 4.51 15.96 18.69
N GLY A 166 4.68 17.29 18.54
CA GLY A 166 4.45 18.30 19.59
C GLY A 166 3.01 18.51 20.12
N ALA A 167 2.03 17.70 19.72
CA ALA A 167 0.68 17.73 20.30
C ALA A 167 0.46 16.54 21.25
N ALA A 168 0.08 16.83 22.50
CA ALA A 168 -0.27 15.83 23.51
C ALA A 168 -1.30 14.81 22.93
N PRO A 169 -1.17 13.50 23.21
CA PRO A 169 -1.97 12.50 22.52
C PRO A 169 -3.46 12.61 22.87
N ALA A 170 -4.32 12.55 21.85
CA ALA A 170 -5.57 11.81 22.01
C ALA A 170 -5.20 10.37 22.41
N VAL A 171 -6.01 9.73 23.26
CA VAL A 171 -5.74 8.36 23.73
C VAL A 171 -5.69 7.43 22.52
N PRO A 172 -4.53 6.79 22.21
CA PRO A 172 -4.44 5.84 21.10
C PRO A 172 -5.45 4.71 21.28
N VAL A 173 -5.94 4.17 20.16
CA VAL A 173 -6.77 2.97 20.17
C VAL A 173 -5.97 1.85 20.82
N ALA A 174 -6.53 1.24 21.87
CA ALA A 174 -5.88 0.10 22.49
C ALA A 174 -5.96 -1.10 21.54
N PRO A 175 -4.89 -1.92 21.42
CA PRO A 175 -4.98 -3.17 20.68
C PRO A 175 -6.14 -4.03 21.21
N GLN A 176 -6.91 -4.67 20.32
CA GLN A 176 -7.88 -5.66 20.75
C GLN A 176 -7.16 -6.85 21.39
N THR A 177 -7.38 -7.05 22.70
CA THR A 177 -6.79 -8.13 23.51
C THR A 177 -7.80 -9.19 23.89
N THR A 178 -9.09 -8.91 23.71
CA THR A 178 -10.14 -9.88 24.00
C THR A 178 -10.24 -10.86 22.83
N PRO A 179 -10.23 -12.18 23.08
CA PRO A 179 -10.52 -13.17 22.04
C PRO A 179 -11.84 -12.85 21.35
N ALA A 180 -11.93 -13.08 20.04
CA ALA A 180 -13.21 -12.98 19.35
C ALA A 180 -14.18 -14.02 19.92
N ASP A 181 -15.46 -13.68 20.06
CA ASP A 181 -16.45 -14.62 20.59
C ASP A 181 -16.45 -15.92 19.78
N PRO A 182 -16.60 -17.08 20.43
CA PRO A 182 -16.72 -18.39 19.77
C PRO A 182 -18.13 -18.53 19.16
N ALA A 183 -18.45 -17.68 18.21
CA ALA A 183 -19.71 -17.62 17.48
C ALA A 183 -19.48 -17.95 16.00
N ASP A 184 -20.55 -18.28 15.29
CA ASP A 184 -20.53 -18.44 13.85
C ASP A 184 -20.61 -17.07 13.16
N TYR A 185 -19.62 -16.80 12.30
CA TYR A 185 -19.53 -15.59 11.51
C TYR A 185 -19.69 -15.96 10.03
N PRO A 186 -20.70 -15.42 9.33
CA PRO A 186 -20.76 -15.51 7.88
C PRO A 186 -19.49 -14.98 7.21
N THR A 187 -19.06 -15.68 6.14
CA THR A 187 -17.98 -15.21 5.27
C THR A 187 -18.53 -14.40 4.12
N TYR A 188 -17.95 -13.22 3.93
CA TYR A 188 -18.18 -12.30 2.82
C TYR A 188 -16.91 -12.15 1.99
N PHE A 189 -17.04 -11.95 0.68
CA PHE A 189 -15.93 -11.91 -0.26
C PHE A 189 -15.76 -10.53 -0.91
N GLY A 190 -14.52 -10.06 -0.95
CA GLY A 190 -14.19 -8.71 -1.44
C GLY A 190 -12.71 -8.41 -1.27
N TYR A 191 -12.34 -7.15 -1.46
CA TYR A 191 -10.99 -6.62 -1.17
C TYR A 191 -11.01 -5.08 -1.15
N PHE A 192 -9.89 -4.44 -0.80
CA PHE A 192 -9.87 -3.01 -0.45
C PHE A 192 -8.92 -2.12 -1.25
N HIS A 193 -8.23 -2.66 -2.27
CA HIS A 193 -7.18 -1.95 -2.97
C HIS A 193 -7.36 -2.01 -4.49
N ASP A 194 -7.84 -0.89 -5.02
CA ASP A 194 -8.10 -0.58 -6.43
C ASP A 194 -8.16 0.95 -6.61
N HIS A 195 -7.99 1.41 -7.84
CA HIS A 195 -7.88 2.83 -8.16
C HIS A 195 -8.93 3.27 -9.19
N SER A 196 -9.21 4.56 -9.24
CA SER A 196 -10.13 5.22 -10.17
C SER A 196 -9.46 6.44 -10.80
N GLU A 197 -10.15 7.19 -11.66
CA GLU A 197 -9.60 8.42 -12.26
C GLU A 197 -9.30 9.54 -11.25
N LEU A 198 -9.58 9.34 -9.96
CA LEU A 198 -9.12 10.23 -8.89
C LEU A 198 -7.61 10.12 -8.71
N SER A 199 -7.05 8.92 -8.86
CA SER A 199 -5.64 8.68 -9.19
C SER A 199 -5.39 8.98 -10.68
N LEU A 200 -4.35 9.75 -11.00
CA LEU A 200 -4.12 10.19 -12.38
C LEU A 200 -3.53 9.10 -13.30
N ASP A 201 -3.08 7.99 -12.73
CA ASP A 201 -2.59 6.80 -13.43
C ASP A 201 -3.65 5.72 -13.62
N ALA A 202 -4.88 5.95 -13.15
CA ALA A 202 -6.00 5.02 -13.29
C ALA A 202 -7.16 5.57 -14.13
N GLU A 203 -7.98 4.65 -14.62
CA GLU A 203 -9.08 4.95 -15.53
C GLU A 203 -10.45 4.77 -14.89
N GLY A 204 -11.36 5.69 -15.21
CA GLY A 204 -12.80 5.52 -15.00
C GLY A 204 -13.32 6.08 -13.68
N ASP A 205 -14.59 6.44 -13.72
CA ASP A 205 -15.26 7.18 -12.66
C ASP A 205 -15.43 6.36 -11.37
N PRO A 206 -15.22 6.94 -10.18
CA PRO A 206 -15.32 6.22 -8.92
C PRO A 206 -16.72 5.65 -8.64
N TYR A 207 -17.82 6.29 -9.08
CA TYR A 207 -19.17 5.73 -8.97
C TYR A 207 -19.38 4.53 -9.90
N GLN A 208 -18.70 4.51 -11.04
CA GLN A 208 -18.66 3.34 -11.92
C GLN A 208 -17.90 2.18 -11.26
N ALA A 209 -16.80 2.46 -10.57
CA ALA A 209 -15.98 1.43 -9.91
C ALA A 209 -16.81 0.64 -8.89
N TYR A 210 -17.45 1.31 -7.93
CA TYR A 210 -18.30 0.63 -6.95
C TYR A 210 -19.49 -0.12 -7.57
N ARG A 211 -20.10 0.41 -8.64
CA ARG A 211 -21.17 -0.31 -9.35
C ARG A 211 -20.65 -1.55 -10.07
N THR A 212 -19.48 -1.48 -10.66
CA THR A 212 -18.85 -2.64 -11.32
C THR A 212 -18.53 -3.72 -10.30
N ALA A 213 -17.91 -3.34 -9.19
CA ALA A 213 -17.58 -4.24 -8.09
C ALA A 213 -18.83 -4.95 -7.52
N ARG A 214 -19.93 -4.21 -7.31
CA ARG A 214 -21.18 -4.77 -6.79
C ARG A 214 -21.95 -5.58 -7.83
N ASP A 215 -22.24 -4.99 -8.98
CA ASP A 215 -23.26 -5.49 -9.91
C ASP A 215 -22.69 -6.47 -10.95
N LEU A 216 -21.39 -6.42 -11.24
CA LEU A 216 -20.75 -7.26 -12.26
C LEU A 216 -19.76 -8.26 -11.65
N ALA A 217 -18.95 -7.81 -10.69
CA ALA A 217 -18.00 -8.69 -10.00
C ALA A 217 -18.62 -9.41 -8.80
N GLU A 218 -19.85 -9.06 -8.42
CA GLU A 218 -20.63 -9.68 -7.35
C GLU A 218 -19.86 -9.75 -6.02
N LEU A 219 -19.05 -8.73 -5.72
CA LEU A 219 -18.37 -8.62 -4.44
C LEU A 219 -19.38 -8.29 -3.33
N ASP A 220 -19.21 -8.87 -2.15
CA ASP A 220 -19.98 -8.53 -0.95
C ASP A 220 -19.51 -7.19 -0.37
N PHE A 221 -18.20 -6.93 -0.39
CA PHE A 221 -17.62 -5.67 0.08
C PHE A 221 -16.49 -5.19 -0.85
N TYR A 222 -16.26 -3.89 -0.84
CA TYR A 222 -15.25 -3.27 -1.71
C TYR A 222 -14.82 -1.89 -1.20
N SER A 223 -13.59 -1.49 -1.50
CA SER A 223 -13.12 -0.12 -1.32
C SER A 223 -12.23 0.28 -2.50
N LEU A 224 -12.41 1.50 -2.98
CA LEU A 224 -11.34 2.22 -3.68
C LEU A 224 -10.29 2.66 -2.66
N ALA A 225 -9.04 2.72 -3.12
CA ALA A 225 -7.88 3.20 -2.38
C ALA A 225 -6.95 3.99 -3.31
N ASP A 226 -7.49 5.00 -3.99
CA ASP A 226 -6.72 5.92 -4.83
C ASP A 226 -5.49 6.49 -4.08
N HIS A 227 -4.39 6.72 -4.79
CA HIS A 227 -3.15 7.25 -4.23
C HIS A 227 -3.41 8.61 -3.56
N ALA A 228 -3.10 8.71 -2.27
CA ALA A 228 -3.30 9.92 -1.48
C ALA A 228 -2.58 11.14 -2.08
N GLU A 229 -1.47 10.89 -2.79
CA GLU A 229 -0.66 11.90 -3.47
C GLU A 229 -1.39 12.56 -4.65
N TYR A 230 -2.37 11.88 -5.26
CA TYR A 230 -3.24 12.45 -6.27
C TYR A 230 -4.48 13.12 -5.68
N LEU A 231 -4.94 12.66 -4.50
CA LEU A 231 -6.11 13.21 -3.82
C LEU A 231 -5.90 14.63 -3.29
N ILE A 232 -4.65 15.01 -3.02
CA ILE A 232 -4.30 16.35 -2.53
C ILE A 232 -4.16 17.41 -3.61
N LEU A 233 -4.27 17.04 -4.89
CA LEU A 233 -4.02 17.99 -5.98
C LEU A 233 -5.13 19.04 -6.03
N TRP A 234 -4.73 20.28 -5.80
CA TRP A 234 -5.54 21.49 -5.83
C TRP A 234 -6.69 21.57 -4.80
N PRO A 235 -6.94 22.76 -4.21
CA PRO A 235 -8.00 22.92 -3.21
C PRO A 235 -9.42 22.91 -3.79
N TRP A 236 -9.58 22.71 -5.11
CA TRP A 236 -10.88 22.75 -5.79
C TRP A 236 -11.32 21.42 -6.40
N ASP A 237 -10.50 20.38 -6.36
CA ASP A 237 -10.85 19.08 -6.94
C ASP A 237 -11.62 18.18 -5.95
N ASP A 238 -11.48 18.42 -4.64
CA ASP A 238 -12.21 17.74 -3.54
C ASP A 238 -12.35 16.22 -3.73
N LYS A 239 -11.24 15.59 -4.16
CA LYS A 239 -11.24 14.20 -4.62
C LYS A 239 -11.55 13.21 -3.51
N TRP A 240 -11.14 13.50 -2.28
CA TRP A 240 -11.44 12.66 -1.12
C TRP A 240 -12.95 12.58 -0.84
N ASP A 241 -13.65 13.72 -0.85
CA ASP A 241 -15.10 13.72 -0.66
C ASP A 241 -15.81 13.09 -1.86
N THR A 242 -15.30 13.28 -3.08
CA THR A 242 -15.80 12.56 -4.27
C THR A 242 -15.68 11.04 -4.14
N LEU A 243 -14.55 10.53 -3.64
CA LEU A 243 -14.32 9.10 -3.38
C LEU A 243 -15.30 8.56 -2.34
N ARG A 244 -15.47 9.29 -1.23
CA ARG A 244 -16.40 8.93 -0.15
C ARG A 244 -17.86 8.97 -0.62
N ASP A 245 -18.24 9.96 -1.41
CA ASP A 245 -19.58 10.07 -1.96
C ASP A 245 -19.88 8.92 -2.93
N ALA A 246 -18.91 8.49 -3.73
CA ALA A 246 -19.05 7.30 -4.56
C ALA A 246 -19.29 6.03 -3.75
N ALA A 247 -18.54 5.84 -2.66
CA ALA A 247 -18.77 4.73 -1.72
C ALA A 247 -20.15 4.82 -1.06
N ASN A 248 -20.55 6.00 -0.59
CA ASN A 248 -21.84 6.26 0.04
C ASN A 248 -23.02 5.98 -0.90
N ALA A 249 -22.90 6.38 -2.17
CA ALA A 249 -23.93 6.15 -3.17
C ALA A 249 -24.12 4.66 -3.50
N ALA A 250 -23.07 3.85 -3.36
CA ALA A 250 -23.12 2.41 -3.63
C ALA A 250 -23.52 1.55 -2.42
N TYR A 251 -23.33 2.06 -1.20
CA TYR A 251 -23.55 1.31 0.04
C TYR A 251 -24.99 0.81 0.19
N GLN A 252 -25.15 -0.48 0.40
CA GLN A 252 -26.42 -1.14 0.66
C GLN A 252 -26.23 -2.12 1.83
N PRO A 253 -26.50 -1.72 3.08
CA PRO A 253 -26.29 -2.60 4.22
C PRO A 253 -27.03 -3.94 4.03
N HIS A 254 -26.36 -5.02 4.42
CA HIS A 254 -26.77 -6.41 4.25
C HIS A 254 -26.81 -6.93 2.80
N GLN A 255 -26.34 -6.16 1.82
CA GLN A 255 -26.25 -6.56 0.41
C GLN A 255 -24.89 -6.22 -0.22
N PHE A 256 -24.35 -5.04 0.07
CA PHE A 256 -23.05 -4.57 -0.41
C PHE A 256 -22.44 -3.56 0.56
N ALA A 257 -21.33 -3.94 1.21
CA ALA A 257 -20.57 -3.04 2.06
C ALA A 257 -19.53 -2.27 1.22
N ALA A 258 -19.92 -1.09 0.72
CA ALA A 258 -19.01 -0.14 0.08
C ALA A 258 -18.25 0.67 1.13
N LEU A 259 -16.99 0.36 1.39
CA LEU A 259 -16.08 1.15 2.22
C LEU A 259 -15.37 2.21 1.36
N TRP A 260 -14.50 3.01 1.96
CA TRP A 260 -13.62 3.95 1.27
C TRP A 260 -12.23 3.92 1.90
N GLY A 261 -11.22 4.28 1.12
CA GLY A 261 -9.84 4.29 1.56
C GLY A 261 -8.94 5.11 0.66
N PHE A 262 -7.65 5.08 0.97
CA PHE A 262 -6.57 5.67 0.18
C PHE A 262 -5.33 4.80 0.26
N GLU A 263 -4.50 4.83 -0.78
CA GLU A 263 -3.16 4.27 -0.71
C GLU A 263 -2.18 5.37 -0.27
N TRP A 264 -1.47 5.14 0.85
CA TRP A 264 -0.33 5.96 1.24
C TRP A 264 0.89 5.48 0.46
N SER A 265 1.23 6.18 -0.63
CA SER A 265 2.18 5.68 -1.63
C SER A 265 3.55 6.31 -1.46
N ASN A 266 4.34 5.73 -0.54
CA ASN A 266 5.66 6.23 -0.22
C ASN A 266 6.73 5.61 -1.12
N PRO A 267 7.47 6.43 -1.89
CA PRO A 267 8.46 5.93 -2.83
C PRO A 267 9.65 5.22 -2.16
N LEU A 268 9.92 5.47 -0.87
CA LEU A 268 11.05 4.87 -0.14
C LEU A 268 10.65 3.73 0.79
N LEU A 269 9.44 3.81 1.34
CA LEU A 269 9.02 3.02 2.48
C LEU A 269 7.91 2.03 2.13
N GLY A 270 7.57 1.88 0.85
CA GLY A 270 6.49 1.02 0.38
C GLY A 270 5.12 1.66 0.56
N HIS A 271 4.09 0.98 0.06
CA HIS A 271 2.73 1.51 0.09
C HIS A 271 1.86 0.82 1.13
N ILE A 272 0.93 1.57 1.70
CA ILE A 272 0.01 1.07 2.73
C ILE A 272 -1.39 1.58 2.42
N THR A 273 -2.32 0.66 2.15
CA THR A 273 -3.75 0.99 2.04
C THR A 273 -4.32 1.27 3.42
N VAL A 274 -5.08 2.36 3.55
CA VAL A 274 -5.87 2.69 4.75
C VAL A 274 -7.34 2.77 4.37
N VAL A 275 -8.19 2.08 5.13
CA VAL A 275 -9.63 1.95 4.87
C VAL A 275 -10.43 2.47 6.06
N ASN A 276 -11.62 3.01 5.79
CA ASN A 276 -12.61 3.42 6.78
C ASN A 276 -12.10 4.51 7.73
N SER A 277 -11.42 5.52 7.18
CA SER A 277 -10.87 6.66 7.92
C SER A 277 -11.69 7.93 7.74
N ASP A 278 -11.74 8.76 8.78
CA ASP A 278 -12.47 10.03 8.76
C ASP A 278 -11.85 11.04 7.76
N GLY A 279 -10.54 10.96 7.60
CA GLY A 279 -9.76 11.74 6.64
C GLY A 279 -8.53 10.96 6.21
N PHE A 280 -7.64 11.59 5.46
CA PHE A 280 -6.47 10.92 4.89
C PHE A 280 -5.16 11.69 5.14
N ILE A 281 -4.05 10.98 4.96
CA ILE A 281 -2.70 11.53 4.91
C ILE A 281 -2.00 11.04 3.65
N ASN A 282 -0.95 11.73 3.22
CA ASN A 282 -0.14 11.36 2.06
C ASN A 282 1.33 11.26 2.44
N ALA A 283 2.11 10.51 1.65
CA ALA A 283 3.54 10.34 1.80
C ALA A 283 4.30 11.64 1.54
N VAL A 284 3.80 12.56 0.71
CA VAL A 284 4.52 13.80 0.40
C VAL A 284 4.64 14.75 1.62
N SER A 285 3.62 14.79 2.47
CA SER A 285 3.56 15.63 3.69
C SER A 285 3.82 14.84 4.98
N THR A 286 3.44 13.56 5.00
CA THR A 286 3.58 12.60 6.10
C THR A 286 4.40 11.40 5.62
N TYR A 287 5.66 11.63 5.24
CA TYR A 287 6.56 10.61 4.68
C TYR A 287 7.13 9.62 5.71
N GLY A 288 7.11 9.96 7.00
CA GLY A 288 7.68 9.10 8.04
C GLY A 288 6.68 8.03 8.52
N LEU A 289 7.09 6.76 8.58
CA LEU A 289 6.27 5.68 9.12
C LEU A 289 5.87 5.92 10.59
N GLY A 290 6.68 6.59 11.40
CA GLY A 290 6.31 6.92 12.77
C GLY A 290 5.10 7.86 12.84
N SER A 291 5.07 8.90 12.00
CA SER A 291 3.94 9.82 11.87
C SER A 291 2.71 9.12 11.30
N PHE A 292 2.90 8.28 10.27
CA PHE A 292 1.84 7.44 9.73
C PHE A 292 1.19 6.58 10.83
N TYR A 293 1.99 5.82 11.59
CA TYR A 293 1.47 4.97 12.66
C TYR A 293 0.80 5.76 13.79
N ARG A 294 1.34 6.92 14.18
CA ARG A 294 0.69 7.79 15.17
C ARG A 294 -0.63 8.36 14.67
N TRP A 295 -0.72 8.69 13.39
CA TRP A 295 -1.94 9.19 12.79
C TRP A 295 -3.02 8.11 12.77
N ILE A 296 -2.73 6.92 12.23
CA ILE A 296 -3.73 5.85 12.14
C ILE A 296 -4.15 5.33 13.52
N SER A 297 -3.26 5.36 14.53
CA SER A 297 -3.59 4.98 15.91
C SER A 297 -4.70 5.81 16.57
N ARG A 298 -5.09 6.93 15.95
CA ARG A 298 -6.15 7.83 16.42
C ARG A 298 -7.47 7.61 15.67
N GLN A 299 -7.49 6.71 14.70
CA GLN A 299 -8.64 6.39 13.87
C GLN A 299 -9.24 5.07 14.37
N ALA A 300 -10.30 5.14 15.17
CA ALA A 300 -10.83 3.98 15.91
C ALA A 300 -11.27 2.84 14.99
N ASP A 301 -11.98 3.17 13.92
CA ASP A 301 -12.63 2.19 13.05
C ASP A 301 -11.87 1.99 11.73
N SER A 302 -10.68 2.55 11.60
CA SER A 302 -9.84 2.40 10.40
C SER A 302 -8.88 1.25 10.52
N PHE A 303 -8.57 0.63 9.41
CA PHE A 303 -7.56 -0.42 9.34
C PHE A 303 -6.66 -0.24 8.11
N ALA A 304 -5.50 -0.87 8.16
CA ALA A 304 -4.49 -0.74 7.13
C ALA A 304 -3.82 -2.07 6.78
N LEU A 305 -3.38 -2.18 5.53
CA LEU A 305 -2.68 -3.33 5.00
C LEU A 305 -1.36 -2.88 4.35
N PHE A 306 -0.29 -3.65 4.56
CA PHE A 306 0.91 -3.51 3.75
C PHE A 306 0.59 -3.96 2.32
N ASN A 307 0.86 -3.10 1.33
CA ASN A 307 0.61 -3.43 -0.06
C ASN A 307 1.86 -4.02 -0.71
N HIS A 308 1.63 -4.90 -1.70
CA HIS A 308 2.62 -5.43 -2.66
C HIS A 308 4.09 -5.44 -2.17
N PRO A 309 4.39 -6.13 -1.05
CA PRO A 309 5.72 -6.08 -0.45
C PRO A 309 6.80 -6.59 -1.41
N GLY A 310 7.92 -5.85 -1.49
CA GLY A 310 9.04 -6.12 -2.36
C GLY A 310 9.13 -5.16 -3.55
N ASP A 311 8.03 -4.52 -3.95
CA ASP A 311 7.98 -3.66 -5.13
C ASP A 311 8.76 -2.33 -4.92
N PHE A 312 9.01 -1.91 -3.67
CA PHE A 312 9.62 -0.61 -3.35
C PHE A 312 10.89 -0.69 -2.48
N ASP A 313 11.72 -1.74 -2.61
CA ASP A 313 12.95 -1.91 -1.80
C ASP A 313 14.25 -1.40 -2.43
N HIS A 314 14.19 -0.44 -3.37
CA HIS A 314 15.40 0.05 -4.06
C HIS A 314 16.42 0.78 -3.14
N THR A 315 16.04 1.11 -1.91
CA THR A 315 16.94 1.67 -0.87
C THR A 315 17.28 0.68 0.26
N GLY A 316 16.74 -0.54 0.24
CA GLY A 316 16.93 -1.52 1.31
C GLY A 316 16.23 -1.14 2.62
N ARG A 317 15.13 -0.38 2.53
CA ARG A 317 14.42 0.24 3.66
C ARG A 317 12.90 0.16 3.51
N GLU A 318 12.37 -0.66 2.60
CA GLU A 318 10.91 -0.80 2.42
C GLU A 318 10.24 -1.21 3.73
N PHE A 319 9.13 -0.54 4.09
CA PHE A 319 8.44 -0.65 5.38
C PHE A 319 9.36 -0.49 6.62
N ARG A 320 10.56 0.06 6.40
CA ARG A 320 11.78 -0.11 7.22
C ARG A 320 11.89 -1.49 7.87
N ARG A 321 11.64 -2.43 6.98
CA ARG A 321 11.72 -3.88 7.04
C ARG A 321 11.00 -4.49 8.23
N PHE A 322 9.78 -3.99 8.44
CA PHE A 322 8.80 -4.42 9.44
C PHE A 322 9.23 -4.25 10.90
N ARG A 323 10.06 -3.25 11.21
CA ARG A 323 10.27 -2.87 12.63
C ARG A 323 8.92 -2.59 13.28
N LEU A 324 8.62 -3.31 14.37
CA LEU A 324 7.33 -3.19 15.06
C LEU A 324 7.13 -1.77 15.62
N SER A 325 5.93 -1.24 15.42
CA SER A 325 5.50 0.04 15.97
C SER A 325 4.27 -0.17 16.85
N PRO A 326 4.36 0.07 18.18
CA PRO A 326 3.20 -0.06 19.06
C PRO A 326 1.99 0.79 18.66
N ALA A 327 2.23 1.96 18.04
CA ALA A 327 1.16 2.81 17.52
C ALA A 327 0.49 2.22 16.27
N GLY A 328 1.21 1.43 15.46
CA GLY A 328 0.65 0.80 14.27
C GLY A 328 -0.11 -0.49 14.56
N VAL A 329 0.28 -1.24 15.60
CA VAL A 329 -0.28 -2.56 15.92
C VAL A 329 -1.81 -2.61 15.99
N PRO A 330 -2.54 -1.65 16.58
CA PRO A 330 -4.00 -1.72 16.64
C PRO A 330 -4.66 -1.75 15.25
N ASN A 331 -4.19 -0.91 14.32
CA ASN A 331 -4.85 -0.63 13.04
C ASN A 331 -4.16 -1.25 11.81
N LEU A 332 -2.89 -1.63 11.88
CA LEU A 332 -2.22 -2.35 10.79
C LEU A 332 -2.52 -3.85 10.94
N VAL A 333 -3.48 -4.33 10.16
CA VAL A 333 -4.17 -5.61 10.36
C VAL A 333 -3.84 -6.64 9.31
N GLY A 334 -3.22 -6.27 8.19
CA GLY A 334 -2.96 -7.20 7.10
C GLY A 334 -1.76 -6.89 6.22
N MET A 335 -1.52 -7.79 5.29
CA MET A 335 -0.53 -7.69 4.23
C MET A 335 -1.08 -8.37 2.99
N GLU A 336 -0.86 -7.79 1.82
CA GLU A 336 -1.22 -8.40 0.55
C GLU A 336 -0.32 -9.60 0.24
N LEU A 337 -0.94 -10.77 0.03
CA LEU A 337 -0.28 -11.99 -0.45
C LEU A 337 -0.56 -12.23 -1.93
N TRP A 338 -1.40 -11.41 -2.56
CA TRP A 338 -1.58 -11.31 -3.99
C TRP A 338 -1.86 -9.85 -4.33
N ASN A 339 -1.39 -9.44 -5.51
CA ASN A 339 -1.61 -8.10 -6.03
C ASN A 339 -1.66 -8.14 -7.56
N ARG A 340 -2.43 -7.25 -8.19
CA ARG A 340 -2.67 -7.27 -9.65
C ARG A 340 -3.27 -8.60 -10.11
N SER A 341 -2.50 -9.35 -10.88
CA SER A 341 -2.84 -10.69 -11.37
C SER A 341 -1.84 -11.72 -10.89
N TYR A 342 -1.01 -11.38 -9.91
CA TYR A 342 0.03 -12.24 -9.38
C TYR A 342 -0.42 -12.76 -8.01
N GLY A 343 -0.52 -14.08 -7.91
CA GLY A 343 -0.97 -14.79 -6.72
C GLY A 343 0.15 -15.01 -5.69
N PHE A 344 -0.02 -16.04 -4.89
CA PHE A 344 0.87 -16.38 -3.78
C PHE A 344 2.29 -16.69 -4.25
N ASP A 345 2.49 -17.13 -5.49
CA ASP A 345 3.82 -17.42 -6.04
C ASP A 345 4.75 -16.20 -5.99
N GLN A 346 4.20 -15.00 -6.18
CA GLN A 346 4.98 -13.77 -6.19
C GLN A 346 5.06 -13.10 -4.81
N TYR A 347 3.96 -13.07 -4.07
CA TYR A 347 3.89 -12.26 -2.83
C TYR A 347 3.92 -13.07 -1.54
N TYR A 348 3.90 -14.41 -1.62
CA TYR A 348 4.09 -15.30 -0.47
C TYR A 348 5.28 -16.24 -0.64
N TYR A 349 5.31 -17.03 -1.72
CA TYR A 349 6.35 -18.06 -1.94
C TYR A 349 7.68 -17.52 -2.49
N ALA A 350 7.74 -16.27 -2.92
CA ALA A 350 8.97 -15.65 -3.43
C ALA A 350 9.99 -15.28 -2.34
N GLY A 351 9.69 -15.55 -1.06
CA GLY A 351 10.50 -15.14 0.07
C GLY A 351 10.32 -13.65 0.39
N SER A 352 11.38 -13.03 0.89
CA SER A 352 11.49 -11.60 1.17
C SER A 352 12.86 -11.10 0.73
N TRP A 353 13.07 -9.77 0.75
CA TRP A 353 14.28 -9.06 0.28
C TRP A 353 15.56 -9.91 0.14
N GLU A 354 16.10 -10.39 1.26
CA GLU A 354 17.40 -11.08 1.32
C GLU A 354 17.26 -12.49 1.94
N SER A 355 16.05 -13.07 1.98
CA SER A 355 15.78 -14.35 2.65
C SER A 355 14.65 -15.12 1.98
N ASP A 356 14.70 -16.45 2.03
CA ASP A 356 13.60 -17.32 1.60
C ASP A 356 12.36 -17.27 2.53
N THR A 357 12.43 -16.52 3.64
CA THR A 357 11.28 -16.32 4.54
C THR A 357 10.25 -15.40 3.85
N PRO A 358 8.98 -15.82 3.69
CA PRO A 358 7.92 -14.96 3.15
C PRO A 358 7.80 -13.62 3.90
N PHE A 359 7.43 -12.53 3.20
CA PHE A 359 7.19 -11.24 3.85
C PHE A 359 6.19 -11.31 5.00
N PHE A 360 5.10 -12.08 4.81
CA PHE A 360 4.08 -12.30 5.81
C PHE A 360 4.67 -12.93 7.09
N ASP A 361 5.43 -14.02 6.94
CA ASP A 361 6.08 -14.70 8.06
C ASP A 361 7.13 -13.83 8.74
N LEU A 362 7.91 -13.08 7.96
CA LEU A 362 8.91 -12.15 8.50
C LEU A 362 8.27 -11.05 9.35
N ALA A 363 7.13 -10.50 8.92
CA ALA A 363 6.38 -9.52 9.69
C ALA A 363 5.82 -10.14 10.98
N LEU A 364 5.23 -11.34 10.90
CA LEU A 364 4.75 -12.07 12.07
C LEU A 364 5.88 -12.35 13.07
N GLN A 365 7.04 -12.84 12.61
CA GLN A 365 8.22 -13.09 13.43
C GLN A 365 8.73 -11.83 14.14
N LYS A 366 8.63 -10.66 13.48
CA LYS A 366 8.95 -9.34 14.06
C LYS A 366 7.89 -8.81 15.03
N GLY A 367 6.83 -9.56 15.27
CA GLY A 367 5.82 -9.29 16.29
C GLY A 367 4.57 -8.61 15.76
N TRP A 368 4.44 -8.37 14.45
CA TRP A 368 3.18 -7.91 13.89
C TRP A 368 2.08 -8.95 14.12
N ARG A 369 0.86 -8.46 14.26
CA ARG A 369 -0.36 -9.26 14.40
C ARG A 369 -1.22 -8.91 13.19
N ILE A 370 -0.96 -9.59 12.09
CA ILE A 370 -1.59 -9.31 10.79
C ILE A 370 -2.16 -10.58 10.19
N SER A 371 -3.13 -10.42 9.31
CA SER A 371 -3.77 -11.48 8.53
C SER A 371 -3.45 -11.35 7.04
N PRO A 372 -3.49 -12.46 6.30
CA PRO A 372 -3.23 -12.44 4.87
C PRO A 372 -4.41 -11.78 4.15
N GLY A 373 -4.11 -10.78 3.32
CA GLY A 373 -5.08 -10.09 2.48
C GLY A 373 -4.62 -10.06 1.02
N GLY A 374 -5.15 -9.11 0.26
CA GLY A 374 -4.80 -8.89 -1.14
C GLY A 374 -5.69 -7.83 -1.77
N GLY A 375 -5.36 -7.44 -2.99
CA GLY A 375 -6.12 -6.47 -3.76
C GLY A 375 -5.70 -6.47 -5.22
N GLN A 376 -6.57 -6.05 -6.13
CA GLN A 376 -6.24 -6.10 -7.55
C GLN A 376 -5.32 -4.96 -7.97
N ASP A 377 -5.12 -3.92 -7.15
CA ASP A 377 -4.34 -2.73 -7.50
C ASP A 377 -4.72 -2.27 -8.92
N ASN A 378 -6.02 -2.34 -9.22
CA ASN A 378 -6.51 -2.23 -10.58
C ASN A 378 -6.61 -0.77 -10.95
N HIS A 379 -5.87 -0.40 -11.99
CA HIS A 379 -5.86 0.95 -12.57
C HIS A 379 -6.74 1.06 -13.84
N SER A 380 -7.44 -0.01 -14.20
CA SER A 380 -8.33 -0.07 -15.37
C SER A 380 -9.79 -0.17 -14.95
N ARG A 381 -10.73 -0.14 -15.90
CA ARG A 381 -12.17 -0.22 -15.59
C ARG A 381 -12.70 -1.62 -15.22
N ALA A 382 -11.82 -2.56 -14.87
CA ALA A 382 -12.12 -3.97 -14.61
C ALA A 382 -12.16 -4.34 -13.12
N TRP A 383 -12.72 -3.45 -12.28
CA TRP A 383 -12.78 -3.63 -10.82
C TRP A 383 -13.52 -4.90 -10.41
N GLY A 384 -12.82 -5.80 -9.73
CA GLY A 384 -13.32 -7.10 -9.28
C GLY A 384 -13.29 -8.18 -10.36
N LEU A 385 -12.89 -7.84 -11.59
CA LEU A 385 -13.01 -8.69 -12.78
C LEU A 385 -11.67 -9.21 -13.32
N ARG A 386 -10.52 -8.80 -12.75
CA ARG A 386 -9.20 -9.18 -13.30
C ARG A 386 -8.79 -10.61 -12.99
N ASN A 387 -9.26 -11.17 -11.88
CA ASN A 387 -9.03 -12.53 -11.41
C ASN A 387 -10.10 -12.93 -10.39
N ASP A 388 -10.07 -14.20 -10.00
CA ASP A 388 -10.95 -14.77 -9.00
C ASP A 388 -10.41 -14.60 -7.57
N PHE A 389 -9.25 -13.96 -7.37
CA PHE A 389 -8.64 -13.81 -6.05
C PHE A 389 -9.48 -12.93 -5.12
N ARG A 390 -9.64 -13.33 -3.85
CA ARG A 390 -10.47 -12.61 -2.87
C ARG A 390 -9.84 -12.59 -1.48
N MET A 391 -10.33 -11.66 -0.67
CA MET A 391 -10.30 -11.80 0.77
C MET A 391 -11.64 -12.36 1.23
N GLY A 392 -11.60 -13.38 2.09
CA GLY A 392 -12.78 -13.85 2.83
C GLY A 392 -12.80 -13.22 4.22
N VAL A 393 -13.80 -12.39 4.52
CA VAL A 393 -13.96 -11.70 5.81
C VAL A 393 -15.09 -12.33 6.61
N GLN A 394 -14.79 -12.77 7.83
CA GLN A 394 -15.73 -13.37 8.77
C GLN A 394 -16.36 -12.30 9.68
N ALA A 395 -17.49 -11.74 9.26
CA ALA A 395 -18.18 -10.64 9.93
C ALA A 395 -19.57 -11.06 10.44
N ARG A 396 -20.07 -10.39 11.48
CA ARG A 396 -21.42 -10.66 12.04
C ARG A 396 -22.54 -10.25 11.09
N GLU A 397 -22.29 -9.20 10.32
CA GLU A 397 -23.22 -8.63 9.37
C GLU A 397 -22.47 -7.96 8.22
N LEU A 398 -23.07 -7.96 7.03
CA LEU A 398 -22.55 -7.26 5.87
C LEU A 398 -22.87 -5.76 5.93
N THR A 399 -22.20 -5.05 6.84
CA THR A 399 -22.23 -3.60 7.00
C THR A 399 -20.81 -3.06 7.00
N ARG A 400 -20.62 -1.73 6.81
CA ARG A 400 -19.29 -1.11 6.93
C ARG A 400 -18.65 -1.42 8.28
N ASP A 401 -19.42 -1.22 9.35
CA ASP A 401 -18.99 -1.46 10.73
C ASP A 401 -18.68 -2.94 10.96
N GLY A 402 -19.51 -3.85 10.43
CA GLY A 402 -19.29 -5.29 10.53
C GLY A 402 -18.01 -5.75 9.82
N ILE A 403 -17.75 -5.25 8.61
CA ILE A 403 -16.52 -5.56 7.86
C ILE A 403 -15.30 -4.94 8.55
N ALA A 404 -15.37 -3.67 8.95
CA ALA A 404 -14.27 -2.99 9.62
C ALA A 404 -13.91 -3.64 10.97
N GLU A 405 -14.90 -4.01 11.78
CA GLU A 405 -14.69 -4.72 13.05
C GLU A 405 -14.05 -6.09 12.81
N ALA A 406 -14.51 -6.86 11.81
CA ALA A 406 -13.89 -8.14 11.46
C ALA A 406 -12.44 -7.99 11.02
N CYS A 407 -12.12 -6.97 10.21
CA CYS A 407 -10.75 -6.65 9.81
C CYS A 407 -9.87 -6.24 11.01
N LEU A 408 -10.36 -5.38 11.90
CA LEU A 408 -9.67 -5.01 13.14
C LEU A 408 -9.42 -6.21 14.06
N ALA A 409 -10.35 -7.16 14.08
CA ALA A 409 -10.22 -8.42 14.80
C ALA A 409 -9.41 -9.49 14.03
N ARG A 410 -8.82 -9.15 12.87
CA ARG A 410 -8.03 -10.06 12.02
C ARG A 410 -8.79 -11.28 11.51
N ARG A 411 -10.11 -11.26 11.51
CA ARG A 411 -10.96 -12.38 11.08
C ARG A 411 -11.15 -12.39 9.57
N PHE A 412 -10.04 -12.50 8.84
CA PHE A 412 -10.06 -12.60 7.38
C PHE A 412 -8.90 -13.46 6.87
N TYR A 413 -9.08 -14.02 5.68
CA TYR A 413 -8.10 -14.82 4.98
C TYR A 413 -7.96 -14.38 3.53
N SER A 414 -6.89 -14.81 2.88
CA SER A 414 -6.63 -14.55 1.47
C SER A 414 -6.80 -15.83 0.66
N THR A 415 -7.37 -15.75 -0.53
CA THR A 415 -7.60 -16.90 -1.41
C THR A 415 -7.43 -16.55 -2.89
N GLU A 416 -6.96 -17.51 -3.67
CA GLU A 416 -6.89 -17.46 -5.13
C GLU A 416 -8.20 -17.88 -5.82
N ASP A 417 -9.22 -18.27 -5.06
CA ASP A 417 -10.55 -18.59 -5.57
C ASP A 417 -11.61 -17.59 -5.09
N LYS A 418 -12.64 -17.35 -5.91
CA LYS A 418 -13.65 -16.32 -5.66
C LYS A 418 -14.66 -16.65 -4.56
N ASN A 419 -14.69 -17.90 -4.11
CA ASN A 419 -15.79 -18.45 -3.33
C ASN A 419 -15.41 -19.59 -2.35
N LEU A 420 -14.12 -19.95 -2.25
CA LEU A 420 -13.56 -20.83 -1.23
C LEU A 420 -13.85 -20.31 0.17
N LEU A 421 -14.57 -21.11 0.97
CA LEU A 421 -14.86 -20.91 2.39
C LEU A 421 -13.81 -21.61 3.26
N LEU A 422 -13.22 -20.84 4.18
CA LEU A 422 -12.28 -21.33 5.18
C LEU A 422 -12.71 -20.87 6.57
N ASP A 423 -12.94 -21.83 7.46
CA ASP A 423 -13.11 -21.59 8.90
C ASP A 423 -12.03 -22.34 9.69
N PHE A 424 -11.18 -21.58 10.37
CA PHE A 424 -10.08 -22.10 11.18
C PHE A 424 -10.28 -21.64 12.62
N ARG A 425 -10.36 -22.59 13.55
CA ARG A 425 -10.70 -22.30 14.95
C ARG A 425 -9.81 -23.05 15.93
N SER A 426 -9.66 -22.49 17.13
CA SER A 426 -9.11 -23.20 18.29
C SER A 426 -9.99 -22.98 19.52
N SER A 427 -10.39 -24.07 20.18
CA SER A 427 -11.35 -24.01 21.30
C SER A 427 -12.60 -23.17 20.98
N GLY A 428 -13.11 -23.29 19.75
CA GLY A 428 -14.26 -22.54 19.23
C GLY A 428 -13.98 -21.10 18.80
N HIS A 429 -12.83 -20.52 19.15
CA HIS A 429 -12.47 -19.14 18.79
C HIS A 429 -11.93 -19.09 17.35
N PRO A 430 -12.38 -18.15 16.51
CA PRO A 430 -11.98 -18.08 15.11
C PRO A 430 -10.54 -17.60 14.92
N MET A 431 -10.01 -17.83 13.72
CA MET A 431 -8.80 -17.21 13.20
C MET A 431 -8.78 -15.70 13.49
N GLY A 432 -7.60 -15.14 13.75
CA GLY A 432 -7.48 -13.77 14.27
C GLY A 432 -7.48 -13.68 15.80
N SER A 433 -7.93 -14.73 16.51
CA SER A 433 -8.02 -14.72 17.97
C SER A 433 -6.66 -14.77 18.67
N ARG A 434 -6.63 -14.15 19.86
CA ARG A 434 -5.51 -14.20 20.82
C ARG A 434 -5.96 -14.97 22.04
N LEU A 435 -5.33 -16.11 22.31
CA LEU A 435 -5.77 -17.11 23.28
C LEU A 435 -4.76 -17.29 24.40
N LYS A 436 -5.22 -17.73 25.58
CA LYS A 436 -4.38 -18.00 26.74
C LYS A 436 -4.89 -19.20 27.53
N GLY A 437 -3.99 -20.10 27.89
CA GLY A 437 -4.23 -21.26 28.76
C GLY A 437 -5.08 -22.36 28.12
N LEU A 438 -5.26 -22.31 26.80
CA LEU A 438 -6.13 -23.23 26.05
C LEU A 438 -5.31 -24.30 25.32
N PRO A 439 -5.85 -25.52 25.13
CA PRO A 439 -5.15 -26.55 24.38
C PRO A 439 -4.97 -26.14 22.91
N ARG A 440 -3.87 -26.57 22.29
CA ARG A 440 -3.55 -26.33 20.87
C ARG A 440 -4.25 -27.37 20.01
N VAL A 441 -5.58 -27.33 20.07
CA VAL A 441 -6.46 -28.15 19.23
C VAL A 441 -7.10 -27.22 18.23
N PHE A 442 -6.99 -27.60 16.95
CA PHE A 442 -7.44 -26.78 15.84
C PHE A 442 -8.44 -27.53 14.99
N THR A 443 -9.54 -26.88 14.65
CA THR A 443 -10.53 -27.38 13.70
C THR A 443 -10.47 -26.52 12.44
N VAL A 444 -10.39 -27.17 11.28
CA VAL A 444 -10.43 -26.54 9.96
C VAL A 444 -11.65 -27.09 9.24
N SER A 445 -12.57 -26.20 8.85
CA SER A 445 -13.75 -26.53 8.05
C SER A 445 -13.68 -25.80 6.72
N LEU A 446 -13.83 -26.55 5.62
CA LEU A 446 -13.68 -26.07 4.25
C LEU A 446 -14.93 -26.33 3.44
N GLY A 447 -15.18 -25.43 2.50
CA GLY A 447 -16.16 -25.63 1.43
C GLY A 447 -15.94 -24.65 0.30
N ASP A 448 -16.55 -24.92 -0.84
CA ASP A 448 -16.50 -24.07 -2.02
C ASP A 448 -17.92 -24.02 -2.61
N ARG A 449 -18.43 -22.80 -2.83
CA ARG A 449 -19.80 -22.56 -3.34
C ARG A 449 -19.92 -22.90 -4.84
N GLY A 450 -18.82 -22.97 -5.58
CA GLY A 450 -18.70 -23.33 -6.99
C GLY A 450 -18.60 -24.83 -7.24
N GLY A 451 -18.11 -25.60 -6.27
CA GLY A 451 -18.04 -27.05 -6.35
C GLY A 451 -16.64 -27.65 -6.18
N ASP A 452 -15.61 -26.81 -6.09
CA ASP A 452 -14.23 -27.24 -6.20
C ASP A 452 -13.78 -28.09 -4.99
N GLY A 453 -12.97 -29.11 -5.26
CA GLY A 453 -12.50 -30.04 -4.23
C GLY A 453 -11.27 -29.52 -3.51
N PHE A 454 -11.02 -30.07 -2.32
CA PHE A 454 -9.77 -29.84 -1.57
C PHE A 454 -8.85 -31.05 -1.67
N GLU A 455 -7.55 -30.82 -1.78
CA GLU A 455 -6.51 -31.84 -1.81
C GLU A 455 -5.73 -31.91 -0.50
N ARG A 456 -5.47 -30.76 0.14
CA ARG A 456 -4.56 -30.72 1.29
C ARG A 456 -4.87 -29.58 2.26
N VAL A 457 -4.65 -29.84 3.54
CA VAL A 457 -4.65 -28.85 4.63
C VAL A 457 -3.30 -28.92 5.34
N ARG A 458 -2.62 -27.78 5.46
CA ARG A 458 -1.30 -27.66 6.10
C ARG A 458 -1.39 -26.72 7.28
N LEU A 459 -1.07 -27.20 8.48
CA LEU A 459 -0.98 -26.40 9.69
C LEU A 459 0.46 -25.92 9.86
N PHE A 460 0.64 -24.61 9.94
CA PHE A 460 1.92 -23.96 10.22
C PHE A 460 1.96 -23.49 11.67
N ARG A 461 3.12 -23.61 12.31
CA ARG A 461 3.46 -23.04 13.61
C ARG A 461 4.65 -22.12 13.43
N ASN A 462 4.51 -20.85 13.78
CA ASN A 462 5.58 -19.86 13.70
C ASN A 462 6.27 -19.74 12.31
N GLY A 463 5.52 -19.95 11.23
CA GLY A 463 6.04 -19.93 9.86
C GLY A 463 6.64 -21.27 9.38
N GLU A 464 6.67 -22.30 10.23
CA GLU A 464 7.17 -23.64 9.86
C GLU A 464 6.01 -24.63 9.76
N LEU A 465 6.06 -25.55 8.79
CA LEU A 465 5.06 -26.60 8.64
C LEU A 465 5.10 -27.52 9.87
N ALA A 466 4.01 -27.55 10.64
CA ALA A 466 3.88 -28.37 11.83
C ALA A 466 3.23 -29.72 11.50
N GLN A 467 2.12 -29.70 10.77
CA GLN A 467 1.35 -30.89 10.40
C GLN A 467 0.70 -30.70 9.03
N ASP A 468 0.43 -31.80 8.34
CA ASP A 468 -0.30 -31.81 7.08
C ASP A 468 -1.33 -32.94 7.04
N ALA A 469 -2.39 -32.74 6.27
CA ALA A 469 -3.45 -33.71 6.05
C ALA A 469 -3.86 -33.70 4.58
N ALA A 470 -3.81 -34.87 3.93
CA ALA A 470 -4.44 -35.07 2.63
C ALA A 470 -5.96 -35.19 2.81
N VAL A 471 -6.72 -34.51 1.97
CA VAL A 471 -8.18 -34.46 2.03
C VAL A 471 -8.78 -34.64 0.64
N SER A 472 -10.09 -34.84 0.57
CA SER A 472 -10.81 -34.98 -0.70
C SER A 472 -12.26 -34.56 -0.55
N GLY A 473 -12.79 -33.85 -1.54
CA GLY A 473 -14.18 -33.40 -1.58
C GLY A 473 -14.33 -31.89 -1.32
N ASN A 474 -15.57 -31.39 -1.37
CA ASN A 474 -15.94 -29.97 -1.30
C ASN A 474 -16.60 -29.59 0.06
N ALA A 475 -16.47 -30.46 1.06
CA ALA A 475 -16.92 -30.21 2.43
C ALA A 475 -16.03 -31.05 3.34
N VAL A 476 -15.01 -30.41 3.90
CA VAL A 476 -13.91 -31.11 4.56
C VAL A 476 -13.73 -30.54 5.95
N ASP A 477 -13.73 -31.41 6.95
CA ASP A 477 -13.37 -31.09 8.33
C ASP A 477 -12.06 -31.81 8.70
N VAL A 478 -11.10 -31.06 9.23
CA VAL A 478 -9.81 -31.58 9.73
C VAL A 478 -9.60 -31.11 11.15
N VAL A 479 -9.03 -31.99 11.99
CA VAL A 479 -8.59 -31.65 13.34
C VAL A 479 -7.10 -31.88 13.46
N PHE A 480 -6.39 -30.89 14.01
CA PHE A 480 -4.99 -31.00 14.39
C PHE A 480 -4.82 -30.80 15.89
N GLU A 481 -3.83 -31.47 16.47
CA GLU A 481 -3.45 -31.32 17.87
C GLU A 481 -1.94 -31.12 17.97
N ASP A 482 -1.49 -30.04 18.60
CA ASP A 482 -0.07 -29.77 18.85
C ASP A 482 0.22 -29.73 20.37
N PRO A 483 0.35 -30.89 21.04
CA PRO A 483 0.61 -30.94 22.48
C PRO A 483 1.97 -30.36 22.87
N ASP A 484 2.89 -30.22 21.92
CA ASP A 484 4.23 -29.65 22.14
C ASP A 484 4.25 -28.12 21.97
N GLY A 485 3.15 -27.52 21.50
CA GLY A 485 2.98 -26.08 21.37
C GLY A 485 3.06 -25.38 22.73
N ALA A 486 3.84 -24.30 22.81
CA ALA A 486 4.14 -23.65 24.08
C ALA A 486 4.32 -22.13 23.93
N GLY A 487 4.20 -21.40 25.04
CA GLY A 487 4.50 -19.97 25.08
C GLY A 487 3.66 -19.14 24.10
N ASN A 488 4.34 -18.30 23.31
CA ASN A 488 3.74 -17.26 22.45
C ASN A 488 3.66 -17.66 20.96
N ASP A 489 3.39 -18.95 20.71
CA ASP A 489 3.25 -19.54 19.38
C ASP A 489 2.04 -18.96 18.62
N TYR A 490 2.14 -18.93 17.30
CA TYR A 490 1.01 -18.67 16.42
C TYR A 490 0.86 -19.75 15.36
N TYR A 491 -0.39 -19.99 14.98
CA TYR A 491 -0.76 -21.03 14.05
C TYR A 491 -1.64 -20.48 12.95
N TYR A 492 -1.40 -20.89 11.71
CA TYR A 492 -2.27 -20.59 10.58
C TYR A 492 -2.30 -21.80 9.65
N VAL A 493 -3.28 -21.85 8.76
CA VAL A 493 -3.39 -22.94 7.79
C VAL A 493 -3.24 -22.44 6.37
N ILE A 494 -2.65 -23.27 5.52
CA ILE A 494 -2.75 -23.15 4.07
C ILE A 494 -3.53 -24.35 3.56
N VAL A 495 -4.57 -24.07 2.79
CA VAL A 495 -5.43 -25.10 2.17
C VAL A 495 -5.28 -25.05 0.67
N THR A 496 -5.24 -26.22 0.04
CA THR A 496 -5.01 -26.38 -1.39
C THR A 496 -6.24 -27.03 -2.01
N GLN A 497 -6.80 -26.39 -3.03
CA GLN A 497 -7.87 -26.94 -3.86
C GLN A 497 -7.32 -27.96 -4.88
N THR A 498 -8.21 -28.57 -5.65
CA THR A 498 -7.86 -29.56 -6.69
C THR A 498 -7.65 -28.96 -8.07
N ASP A 499 -8.01 -27.71 -8.26
CA ASP A 499 -7.97 -26.97 -9.51
C ASP A 499 -6.96 -25.83 -9.47
N ASP A 500 -6.55 -25.40 -10.67
CA ASP A 500 -5.61 -24.32 -10.95
C ASP A 500 -6.37 -23.31 -11.83
N GLY A 501 -7.18 -22.47 -11.17
CA GLY A 501 -8.10 -21.55 -11.82
C GLY A 501 -7.38 -20.43 -12.57
N ASP A 502 -6.27 -19.94 -12.01
CA ASP A 502 -5.44 -18.90 -12.62
C ASP A 502 -4.43 -19.43 -13.67
N ARG A 503 -4.24 -20.76 -13.71
CA ARG A 503 -3.37 -21.49 -14.66
C ARG A 503 -1.90 -21.16 -14.48
N ASN A 504 -1.47 -20.89 -13.26
CA ASN A 504 -0.07 -20.63 -12.93
C ASN A 504 0.78 -21.91 -12.80
N GLY A 505 0.15 -23.09 -12.84
CA GLY A 505 0.80 -24.40 -12.71
C GLY A 505 0.81 -24.98 -11.29
N ARG A 506 0.11 -24.33 -10.35
CA ARG A 506 -0.16 -24.77 -8.99
C ARG A 506 -1.67 -24.69 -8.77
N ASN A 507 -2.21 -25.58 -7.95
CA ASN A 507 -3.61 -25.47 -7.57
C ASN A 507 -3.85 -24.23 -6.70
N ASP A 508 -5.06 -23.67 -6.78
CA ASP A 508 -5.47 -22.52 -6.01
C ASP A 508 -5.43 -22.82 -4.51
N GLU A 509 -5.08 -21.80 -3.73
CA GLU A 509 -4.93 -21.92 -2.29
C GLU A 509 -5.68 -20.84 -1.51
N ALA A 510 -5.83 -21.08 -0.21
CA ALA A 510 -6.14 -20.04 0.76
C ALA A 510 -5.23 -20.10 1.98
N VAL A 511 -4.88 -18.94 2.53
CA VAL A 511 -4.06 -18.78 3.73
C VAL A 511 -4.90 -18.12 4.82
N SER A 512 -5.06 -18.75 5.98
CA SER A 512 -5.85 -18.20 7.09
C SER A 512 -5.14 -17.08 7.84
N ALA A 513 -5.90 -16.26 8.56
CA ALA A 513 -5.35 -15.49 9.67
C ALA A 513 -4.70 -16.41 10.71
N PRO A 514 -3.65 -15.96 11.40
CA PRO A 514 -3.12 -16.71 12.53
C PRO A 514 -4.06 -16.70 13.74
N ILE A 515 -4.00 -17.76 14.55
CA ILE A 515 -4.44 -17.78 15.95
C ILE A 515 -3.18 -17.66 16.80
N TRP A 516 -3.14 -16.67 17.69
CA TRP A 516 -2.01 -16.43 18.59
C TRP A 516 -2.29 -17.00 19.97
N PHE A 517 -1.31 -17.67 20.55
CA PHE A 517 -1.31 -18.00 21.98
C PHE A 517 -0.39 -17.04 22.74
N GLU A 518 -0.78 -16.69 23.96
CA GLU A 518 -0.09 -15.69 24.81
C GLU A 518 0.17 -16.26 26.21
N ASP A 519 0.75 -17.45 26.24
CA ASP A 519 1.06 -18.20 27.47
C ASP A 519 2.46 -17.93 28.03
N GLY A 520 3.33 -17.29 27.24
CA GLY A 520 4.65 -16.86 27.68
C GLY A 520 4.65 -15.48 28.37
N PRO A 521 5.80 -15.02 28.89
CA PRO A 521 5.97 -13.65 29.38
C PRO A 521 5.70 -12.64 28.25
N GLU A 522 5.15 -11.46 28.59
CA GLU A 522 4.86 -10.38 27.61
C GLU A 522 6.13 -9.82 26.93
N ASP A 523 7.31 -9.98 27.56
CA ASP A 523 8.56 -9.29 27.21
C ASP A 523 9.66 -10.18 26.61
N GLU A 524 9.42 -11.45 26.25
CA GLU A 524 10.47 -12.22 25.56
C GLU A 524 10.59 -11.78 24.08
N PRO A 525 11.68 -11.09 23.67
CA PRO A 525 11.94 -10.90 22.26
C PRO A 525 12.15 -12.28 21.66
N ARG A 526 11.37 -12.59 20.61
CA ARG A 526 11.55 -13.83 19.84
C ARG A 526 13.00 -13.90 19.39
N THR A 527 13.78 -14.81 19.98
CA THR A 527 15.01 -15.26 19.33
C THR A 527 14.58 -15.86 18.01
N PRO A 528 15.12 -15.39 16.86
CA PRO A 528 14.99 -16.14 15.63
C PRO A 528 15.43 -17.56 15.94
N ALA A 529 14.62 -18.56 15.58
CA ALA A 529 15.14 -19.90 15.42
C ALA A 529 16.17 -19.81 14.28
N CYS A 530 17.41 -19.44 14.64
CA CYS A 530 18.51 -19.47 13.72
C CYS A 530 18.72 -20.95 13.42
N GLY A 531 18.19 -21.38 12.27
CA GLY A 531 18.55 -22.63 11.67
C GLY A 531 20.07 -22.68 11.66
N THR A 532 20.63 -23.57 12.48
CA THR A 532 22.02 -23.94 12.39
C THR A 532 22.29 -24.30 10.94
N LEU A 533 23.09 -23.49 10.26
CA LEU A 533 23.72 -23.89 9.01
C LEU A 533 24.47 -25.19 9.32
N SER A 534 23.88 -26.31 8.94
CA SER A 534 24.53 -27.60 8.97
C SER A 534 25.72 -27.50 8.03
N ALA A 535 26.90 -27.38 8.62
CA ALA A 535 28.17 -27.57 7.95
C ALA A 535 28.26 -29.06 7.56
N ASN A 536 27.62 -29.43 6.45
CA ASN A 536 27.88 -30.68 5.74
C ASN A 536 27.39 -30.58 4.28
N ALA A 537 28.09 -29.77 3.51
CA ALA A 537 28.18 -29.91 2.06
C ALA A 537 29.64 -29.76 1.62
N ALA A 538 30.51 -30.61 2.19
CA ALA A 538 31.81 -30.90 1.60
C ALA A 538 31.71 -32.26 0.89
N ALA A 539 32.15 -32.26 -0.36
CA ALA A 539 32.26 -33.38 -1.31
C ALA A 539 31.01 -33.73 -2.12
N ARG A 540 30.90 -33.11 -3.30
CA ARG A 540 30.89 -33.83 -4.59
C ARG A 540 31.18 -32.88 -5.78
N GLY A 541 32.33 -33.13 -6.39
CA GLY A 541 32.91 -32.65 -7.66
C GLY A 541 32.18 -31.65 -8.57
N GLY A 542 32.93 -30.63 -8.99
CA GLY A 542 33.39 -30.58 -10.38
C GLY A 542 33.11 -29.33 -11.21
N TRP A 543 34.14 -28.50 -11.38
CA TRP A 543 34.55 -27.69 -12.55
C TRP A 543 33.53 -26.73 -13.22
N GLY A 544 33.84 -25.42 -13.15
CA GLY A 544 33.33 -24.43 -14.10
C GLY A 544 33.42 -22.96 -13.66
N SER A 545 34.63 -22.39 -13.72
CA SER A 545 35.02 -20.96 -13.91
C SER A 545 34.04 -19.82 -13.54
N LEU A 546 34.30 -19.04 -12.48
CA LEU A 546 35.12 -17.80 -12.43
C LEU A 546 34.63 -16.60 -13.27
N ALA A 547 34.14 -15.56 -12.59
CA ALA A 547 34.63 -14.18 -12.73
C ALA A 547 34.28 -13.36 -11.46
N VAL A 548 35.31 -12.88 -10.76
CA VAL A 548 35.26 -12.03 -9.56
C VAL A 548 35.56 -10.58 -9.95
N CYS A 549 34.91 -9.69 -9.21
CA CYS A 549 35.04 -8.23 -9.16
C CYS A 549 36.49 -7.70 -9.14
N VAL A 550 36.64 -6.51 -9.73
CA VAL A 550 37.86 -5.69 -9.69
C VAL A 550 37.69 -4.58 -8.66
N THR A 551 38.66 -4.44 -7.75
CA THR A 551 39.03 -3.12 -7.19
C THR A 551 40.54 -3.00 -7.04
N ALA A 552 41.00 -1.77 -7.25
CA ALA A 552 42.34 -1.34 -7.65
C ALA A 552 43.42 -1.36 -6.55
N LEU A 553 44.71 -1.35 -6.96
CA LEU A 553 45.67 -0.34 -6.50
C LEU A 553 46.93 -0.24 -7.40
N VAL A 554 47.06 0.95 -8.00
CA VAL A 554 48.18 1.84 -8.38
C VAL A 554 49.67 1.38 -8.41
N LEU A 555 50.40 2.00 -9.37
CA LEU A 555 51.85 2.29 -9.53
C LEU A 555 52.64 1.36 -10.46
N LEU A 556 53.56 1.78 -11.34
CA LEU A 556 53.96 3.02 -12.03
C LEU A 556 55.13 2.58 -12.95
N VAL A 557 55.46 3.37 -13.99
CA VAL A 557 56.76 3.42 -14.72
C VAL A 557 56.96 2.51 -15.96
N TRP A 558 56.71 3.14 -17.12
CA TRP A 558 57.69 3.52 -18.16
C TRP A 558 58.37 2.45 -19.06
N LEU A 559 57.91 2.50 -20.32
CA LEU A 559 58.68 2.78 -21.57
C LEU A 559 59.31 1.65 -22.43
N ARG A 560 58.94 1.78 -23.73
CA ARG A 560 59.79 1.62 -24.97
C ARG A 560 60.15 0.17 -25.35
N ARG A 561 60.05 -0.35 -26.58
CA ARG A 561 60.03 0.16 -27.97
C ARG A 561 59.33 -0.85 -28.90
N ARG A 562 58.81 -0.35 -30.03
CA ARG A 562 58.33 -1.02 -31.27
C ARG A 562 59.43 -1.87 -31.97
N PRO A 563 59.26 -2.49 -33.18
CA PRO A 563 58.09 -2.66 -34.08
C PRO A 563 57.90 -4.08 -34.75
N LEU A 564 56.71 -4.29 -35.37
CA LEU A 564 56.27 -4.92 -36.67
C LEU A 564 57.16 -5.97 -37.43
N PRO A 565 56.70 -6.69 -38.51
CA PRO A 565 55.40 -6.71 -39.25
C PRO A 565 54.88 -8.12 -39.74
N GLY A 566 53.69 -8.10 -40.39
CA GLY A 566 53.33 -8.95 -41.55
C GLY A 566 52.60 -10.26 -41.21
N PHE A 567 51.52 -10.68 -41.88
CA PHE A 567 51.14 -10.55 -43.30
C PHE A 567 49.60 -10.59 -43.46
N MET A 568 49.13 -9.93 -44.52
CA MET A 568 47.75 -9.97 -45.05
C MET A 568 47.31 -11.38 -45.48
N ARG A 569 46.09 -11.78 -45.13
CA ARG A 569 44.94 -11.79 -46.05
C ARG A 569 43.64 -11.94 -45.30
#